data_AF-A0A2H6A5W3-F1
#
_entry.id   AF-A0A2H6A5W3-F1
#
_cell.length_a   1.000
_cell.length_b   1.000
_cell.length_c   1.000
_cell.angle_alpha   90.00
_cell.angle_beta   90.00
_cell.angle_gamma   90.00
#
_symmetry.space_group_name_H-M   'P 1'
#
loop_
_entity.id
_entity.type
_entity.pdbx_description
1 polymer ?
#
loop_
_entity_poly.entity_id
_entity_poly.type
_entity_poly.pdbx_seq_one_letter_code
_entity_poly.pdbx_strand_id
1 'polypeptide(L)' 'MGETATPCPFCGAQDTDKRSDFGTSLMVSLHYCRRCRSYFEAIKWSERAEKLDLPAFLDQPRR' A
#
# COMPACT_ATOMS: atom_id res chain seq x y z
N MET A 1 1.02 13.91 2.60
CA MET A 1 0.43 13.48 1.31
C MET A 1 1.55 12.86 0.48
N GLY A 2 1.57 11.53 0.39
CA GLY A 2 2.63 10.80 -0.31
C GLY A 2 2.60 9.34 0.08
N GLU A 3 1.53 8.63 -0.28
CA GLU A 3 1.53 7.18 -0.22
C GLU A 3 2.60 6.70 -1.20
N THR A 4 3.64 6.03 -0.69
CA THR A 4 4.74 5.51 -1.50
C THR A 4 4.19 4.61 -2.60
N ALA A 5 4.45 4.95 -3.87
CA ALA A 5 3.90 4.22 -5.01
C ALA A 5 4.28 2.72 -4.92
N THR A 6 3.28 1.85 -4.79
CA THR A 6 3.50 0.40 -4.68
C THR A 6 3.93 -0.17 -6.03
N PRO A 7 5.14 -0.72 -6.18
CA PRO A 7 5.62 -1.18 -7.48
C PRO A 7 4.79 -2.34 -8.01
N CYS A 8 4.55 -2.35 -9.32
CA CYS A 8 3.80 -3.40 -9.99
C CYS A 8 4.57 -4.75 -9.93
N PRO A 9 3.96 -5.84 -9.45
CA PRO A 9 4.62 -7.14 -9.36
C PRO A 9 4.88 -7.79 -10.72
N PHE A 10 4.18 -7.35 -11.78
CA PHE A 10 4.29 -7.94 -13.10
C PHE A 10 5.42 -7.34 -13.95
N CYS A 11 5.63 -6.02 -13.85
CA CYS A 11 6.59 -5.30 -14.70
C CYS A 11 7.58 -4.43 -13.93
N GLY A 12 7.47 -4.35 -12.60
CA GLY A 12 8.34 -3.54 -11.75
C GLY A 12 8.13 -2.02 -11.86
N ALA A 13 7.20 -1.56 -12.69
CA ALA A 13 6.95 -0.12 -12.83
C ALA A 13 6.36 0.49 -11.54
N GLN A 14 6.79 1.70 -11.23
CA GLN A 14 6.24 2.52 -10.13
C GLN A 14 5.03 3.36 -10.56
N ASP A 15 4.70 3.34 -11.85
CA ASP A 15 3.55 4.07 -12.43
C ASP A 15 2.25 3.31 -12.16
N THR A 16 1.84 3.32 -10.89
CA THR A 16 0.70 2.60 -10.35
C THR A 16 -0.21 3.53 -9.57
N ASP A 17 -1.51 3.42 -9.78
CA ASP A 17 -2.53 4.19 -9.07
C ASP A 17 -3.36 3.27 -8.15
N LYS A 18 -3.54 3.67 -6.89
CA LYS A 18 -4.49 3.02 -5.99
C LYS A 18 -5.91 3.34 -6.45
N ARG A 19 -6.69 2.30 -6.75
CA ARG A 19 -8.07 2.41 -7.24
C ARG A 19 -9.11 2.24 -6.13
N SER A 20 -8.78 1.46 -5.11
CA SER A 20 -9.64 1.21 -3.96
C SER A 20 -8.78 0.88 -2.76
N ASP A 21 -9.18 1.37 -1.60
CA ASP A 21 -8.61 0.93 -0.32
C ASP A 21 -9.06 -0.49 0.03
N PHE A 22 -9.97 -1.13 -0.71
CA PHE A 22 -10.38 -2.51 -0.45
C PHE A 22 -10.38 -3.30 -1.75
N GLY A 23 -9.63 -4.41 -1.76
CA GLY A 23 -9.68 -5.43 -2.82
C GLY A 23 -10.60 -6.59 -2.42
N THR A 24 -10.20 -7.79 -2.82
CA THR A 24 -10.91 -9.05 -2.54
C THR A 24 -10.95 -9.38 -1.04
N SER A 25 -9.93 -8.93 -0.31
CA SER A 25 -9.85 -9.04 1.16
C SER A 25 -9.70 -7.67 1.81
N LEU A 26 -10.17 -7.53 3.06
CA LEU A 26 -10.08 -6.26 3.81
C LEU A 26 -8.63 -5.80 4.07
N MET A 27 -7.69 -6.74 4.06
CA MET A 27 -6.26 -6.48 4.31
C MET A 27 -5.50 -5.96 3.08
N VAL A 28 -6.12 -5.99 1.89
CA VAL A 28 -5.49 -5.57 0.65
C VAL A 28 -6.18 -4.36 0.03
N SER A 29 -5.39 -3.55 -0.66
CA SER A 29 -5.84 -2.45 -1.52
C SER A 29 -5.71 -2.86 -2.98
N LEU A 30 -6.56 -2.30 -3.84
CA LEU A 30 -6.54 -2.56 -5.28
C LEU A 30 -5.75 -1.48 -6.00
N HIS A 31 -4.79 -1.88 -6.83
CA HIS A 31 -3.93 -1.00 -7.61
C HIS A 31 -4.05 -1.31 -9.11
N TYR A 32 -3.80 -0.29 -9.93
CA TYR A 32 -3.74 -0.41 -11.38
C TYR A 32 -2.40 0.11 -11.90
N CYS A 33 -1.68 -0.71 -12.66
CA CYS A 33 -0.44 -0.29 -13.30
C CYS A 33 -0.72 0.34 -14.67
N ARG A 34 -0.30 1.59 -14.88
CA ARG A 34 -0.45 2.28 -16.18
C ARG A 34 0.53 1.80 -17.25
N ARG A 35 1.65 1.18 -16.85
CA ARG A 35 2.66 0.61 -17.77
C ARG A 35 2.18 -0.68 -18.45
N CYS A 36 1.88 -1.71 -17.67
CA CYS A 36 1.46 -3.01 -18.18
C CYS A 36 -0.07 -3.18 -18.26
N ARG A 37 -0.83 -2.18 -17.80
CA ARG A 37 -2.31 -2.14 -17.84
C ARG A 37 -2.99 -3.26 -17.06
N SER A 38 -2.35 -3.75 -16.00
CA SER A 38 -2.84 -4.84 -15.16
C SER A 38 -3.30 -4.34 -13.79
N TYR A 39 -4.32 -4.99 -13.24
CA TYR A 39 -4.74 -4.84 -11.85
C TYR A 39 -3.94 -5.77 -10.94
N PHE A 40 -3.60 -5.30 -9.75
CA PHE A 40 -2.98 -6.12 -8.71
C PHE A 40 -3.42 -5.65 -7.32
N GLU A 41 -3.26 -6.52 -6.34
CA GLU A 41 -3.57 -6.23 -4.94
C GLU A 41 -2.29 -6.09 -4.13
N ALA A 42 -2.30 -5.18 -3.15
CA ALA A 42 -1.18 -4.95 -2.25
C ALA A 42 -1.64 -4.93 -0.79
N ILE A 43 -0.85 -5.51 0.11
CA ILE A 43 -1.15 -5.54 1.55
C ILE A 43 -0.90 -4.15 2.14
N LYS A 44 -1.93 -3.58 2.80
CA LYS A 44 -1.94 -2.20 3.34
C LYS A 44 -0.82 -1.88 4.32
N TRP A 45 -0.38 -2.88 5.08
CA TRP A 45 0.61 -2.73 6.15
C TRP A 45 1.79 -3.69 5.96
N SER A 46 2.11 -4.04 4.71
CA SER A 46 3.33 -4.81 4.45
C SER A 46 4.55 -4.03 4.94
N GLU A 47 5.63 -4.75 5.23
CA GLU A 47 6.93 -4.18 5.64
C GLU A 47 7.45 -3.11 4.66
N ARG A 48 6.96 -3.13 3.41
CA ARG A 48 7.27 -2.17 2.35
C ARG A 48 6.42 -0.89 2.36
N ALA A 49 5.31 -0.86 3.10
CA ALA A 49 4.39 0.29 3.23
C ALA A 49 4.74 1.16 4.46
N GLU A 50 6.04 1.25 4.78
CA GLU A 50 6.56 1.52 6.12
C GLU A 50 5.98 2.75 6.85
N LYS A 51 5.88 2.58 8.18
CA LYS A 51 5.49 3.52 9.24
C LYS A 51 4.06 4.04 9.16
N LEU A 52 3.17 3.42 9.95
CA LEU A 52 2.00 4.13 10.43
C LEU A 52 2.49 5.41 11.12
N ASP A 53 1.97 6.57 10.70
CA ASP A 53 2.05 7.85 11.42
C ASP A 53 1.30 7.72 12.76
N LEU A 54 1.85 6.91 13.66
CA LEU A 54 1.28 6.66 14.96
C LEU A 54 1.49 7.92 15.80
N PRO A 55 0.43 8.45 16.43
CA PRO A 55 0.59 9.53 17.37
C PRO A 55 1.42 9.06 18.58
N ALA A 56 2.27 9.95 19.10
CA ALA A 56 3.27 9.66 20.14
C ALA A 56 2.73 9.01 21.42
N PHE A 57 1.41 9.05 21.67
CA PHE A 57 0.79 8.38 22.81
C PHE A 57 0.75 6.85 22.68
N LEU A 58 0.82 6.29 21.46
CA LEU A 58 0.87 4.84 21.24
C LEU A 58 2.28 4.25 21.42
N ASP A 59 3.31 5.10 21.45
CA ASP A 59 4.70 4.72 21.75
C ASP A 59 5.00 4.65 23.25
N GLN A 60 4.02 4.93 24.11
CA GLN A 60 4.24 4.91 25.56
C GLN A 60 4.39 3.47 26.08
N PRO A 61 5.43 3.17 26.87
CA PRO A 61 5.57 1.86 27.48
C PRO A 61 4.38 1.63 28.42
N ARG A 62 3.55 0.64 28.10
CA ARG A 62 2.52 0.15 29.02
C ARG A 62 3.22 -0.38 30.26
N ARG A 63 3.12 0.38 31.35
CA ARG A 63 3.61 -0.01 32.68
C ARG A 63 2.78 -1.14 33.27
#